data_AF-A0A7J4T8K4-F1
#
_entry.id   AF-A0A7J4T8K4-F1
#
_cell.length_a   1.000
_cell.length_b   1.000
_cell.length_c   1.000
_cell.angle_alpha   90.00
_cell.angle_beta   90.00
_cell.angle_gamma   90.00
#
_symmetry.space_group_name_H-M   'P 1'
#
loop_
_entity.id
_entity.type
_entity.pdbx_description
1 polymer ?
#
loop_
_entity_poly.entity_id
_entity_poly.type
_entity_poly.pdbx_seq_one_letter_code
_entity_poly.pdbx_strand_id
1 'polypeptide(L)'
;MSKDKNERIEALRSRVRSKLAASKKTSRDLPEINEEEVIVKVEPQKLLETNILFEDDDSLRIRRLASTLILIGSIMGMITGGLILQGNPNDLLTSSVFNTADSITLIGSVLDENGSDLENVTIELIDPESGIIIQETVTDRYGMFTFQNVIVKNSMIKASKTGHITVERIFIPHEVGSDPITLNSGDGLRKEVQDEENTGWTLENAVSLSIIIGFVTIVASLIGIHASVEARRGSRYRRTQYLAGFAMFGRGLIIFGPILILAGMGLLMMAKEHFEDQQVD
;
A
#
# COMPACT_ATOMS: atom_id res chain seq x y z
N MET A 1 28.67 -45.12 -41.60
CA MET A 1 27.67 -44.61 -40.63
C MET A 1 26.22 -44.60 -41.14
N SER A 2 25.91 -44.90 -42.41
CA SER A 2 24.53 -44.90 -42.94
C SER A 2 23.79 -46.24 -42.88
N LYS A 3 24.52 -47.37 -42.73
CA LYS A 3 23.96 -48.73 -42.78
C LYS A 3 23.19 -49.11 -41.50
N ASP A 4 23.75 -48.80 -40.33
CA ASP A 4 23.15 -49.06 -39.00
C ASP A 4 21.85 -48.27 -38.77
N LYS A 5 21.73 -47.05 -39.30
CA LYS A 5 20.50 -46.25 -39.18
C LYS A 5 19.35 -46.84 -40.00
N ASN A 6 19.63 -47.40 -41.18
CA ASN A 6 18.61 -47.98 -42.03
C ASN A 6 18.08 -49.31 -41.47
N GLU A 7 18.96 -50.15 -40.90
CA GLU A 7 18.57 -51.40 -40.25
C GLU A 7 17.66 -51.15 -39.02
N ARG A 8 17.94 -50.11 -38.23
CA ARG A 8 17.08 -49.71 -37.10
C ARG A 8 15.70 -49.22 -37.54
N ILE A 9 15.61 -48.50 -38.66
CA ILE A 9 14.35 -48.00 -39.20
C ILE A 9 13.49 -49.14 -39.75
N GLU A 10 14.10 -50.13 -40.40
CA GLU A 10 13.40 -51.32 -40.89
C GLU A 10 12.89 -52.19 -39.73
N ALA A 11 13.68 -52.36 -38.66
CA ALA A 11 13.27 -53.05 -37.45
C ALA A 11 12.11 -52.35 -36.71
N LEU A 12 12.06 -51.01 -36.74
CA LEU A 12 10.93 -50.26 -36.18
C LEU A 12 9.66 -50.43 -37.02
N ARG A 13 9.79 -50.40 -38.36
CA ARG A 13 8.65 -50.57 -39.28
C ARG A 13 8.04 -51.96 -39.20
N SER A 14 8.84 -53.01 -39.03
CA SER A 14 8.33 -54.38 -38.86
C SER A 14 7.56 -54.54 -37.53
N ARG A 15 8.07 -53.95 -36.44
CA ARG A 15 7.39 -53.96 -35.13
C ARG A 15 6.04 -53.23 -35.17
N VAL A 16 5.98 -52.05 -35.79
CA VAL A 16 4.72 -51.29 -35.90
C VAL A 16 3.69 -52.05 -36.75
N ARG A 17 4.12 -52.67 -37.86
CA ARG A 17 3.24 -53.52 -38.69
C ARG A 17 2.73 -54.75 -37.94
N SER A 18 3.57 -55.39 -37.12
CA SER A 18 3.14 -56.53 -36.30
C SER A 18 2.10 -56.13 -35.23
N LYS A 19 2.27 -54.96 -34.60
CA LYS A 19 1.31 -54.43 -33.62
C LYS A 19 -0.02 -54.04 -34.28
N LEU A 20 0.00 -53.44 -35.47
CA LEU A 20 -1.20 -53.11 -36.23
C LEU A 20 -1.93 -54.37 -36.70
N ALA A 21 -1.21 -55.41 -37.12
CA ALA A 21 -1.82 -56.69 -37.50
C ALA A 21 -2.43 -57.42 -36.30
N ALA A 22 -1.78 -57.39 -35.13
CA ALA A 22 -2.31 -57.97 -33.90
C ALA A 22 -3.55 -57.21 -33.38
N SER A 23 -3.53 -55.88 -33.46
CA SER A 23 -4.69 -55.02 -33.14
C SER A 23 -5.86 -55.29 -34.10
N LYS A 24 -5.58 -55.41 -35.41
CA LYS A 24 -6.61 -55.73 -36.42
C LYS A 24 -7.17 -57.16 -36.29
N LYS A 25 -6.38 -58.12 -35.79
CA LYS A 25 -6.85 -59.48 -35.49
C LYS A 25 -7.74 -59.50 -34.24
N THR A 26 -7.36 -58.73 -33.22
CA THR A 26 -8.15 -58.57 -31.98
C THR A 26 -9.51 -57.93 -32.24
N SER A 27 -9.62 -56.98 -33.18
CA SER A 27 -10.91 -56.40 -33.59
C SER A 27 -11.75 -57.30 -34.51
N ARG A 28 -11.20 -58.39 -35.04
CA ARG A 28 -11.89 -59.28 -36.01
C ARG A 28 -12.45 -60.56 -35.38
N ASP A 29 -12.01 -60.90 -34.17
CA ASP A 29 -12.47 -62.06 -33.38
C ASP A 29 -13.58 -61.69 -32.36
N LEU A 30 -14.28 -60.56 -32.55
CA LEU A 30 -15.51 -60.32 -31.78
C LEU A 30 -16.63 -61.23 -32.34
N PRO A 31 -17.29 -62.06 -31.52
CA PRO A 31 -18.48 -62.79 -31.96
C PRO A 31 -19.60 -61.80 -32.31
N GLU A 32 -20.32 -62.08 -33.40
CA GLU A 32 -21.54 -61.34 -33.79
C GLU A 32 -22.55 -61.39 -32.63
N ILE A 33 -22.97 -60.20 -32.19
CA ILE A 33 -23.87 -60.00 -31.06
C ILE A 33 -25.29 -60.31 -31.54
N ASN A 34 -25.91 -61.34 -30.94
CA ASN A 34 -27.33 -61.62 -31.10
C ASN A 34 -28.12 -60.63 -30.21
N GLU A 35 -29.21 -60.07 -30.74
CA GLU A 35 -29.96 -58.93 -30.20
C GLU A 35 -30.86 -59.27 -28.98
N GLU A 36 -30.34 -59.95 -27.96
CA GLU A 36 -31.06 -60.10 -26.69
C GLU A 36 -30.36 -59.31 -25.58
N GLU A 37 -31.01 -58.20 -25.23
CA GLU A 37 -30.91 -57.39 -24.01
C GLU A 37 -29.94 -57.92 -22.93
N VAL A 38 -28.64 -57.66 -23.09
CA VAL A 38 -27.66 -57.85 -22.01
C VAL A 38 -27.76 -56.64 -21.10
N ILE A 39 -28.61 -56.74 -20.07
CA ILE A 39 -28.57 -55.86 -18.91
C ILE A 39 -27.23 -56.11 -18.21
N VAL A 40 -26.20 -55.35 -18.60
CA VAL A 40 -24.92 -55.29 -17.90
C VAL A 40 -25.22 -54.67 -16.53
N LYS A 41 -25.34 -55.54 -15.53
CA LYS A 41 -25.40 -55.15 -14.13
C LYS A 41 -24.02 -54.62 -13.74
N VAL A 42 -23.77 -53.34 -14.01
CA VAL A 42 -22.53 -52.66 -13.63
C VAL A 42 -22.45 -52.69 -12.11
N GLU A 43 -21.43 -53.36 -11.57
CA GLU A 43 -21.13 -53.32 -10.14
C GLU A 43 -20.95 -51.84 -9.71
N PRO A 44 -21.78 -51.33 -8.79
CA PRO A 44 -21.74 -49.92 -8.41
C PRO A 44 -20.39 -49.51 -7.78
N GLN A 45 -19.61 -50.49 -7.31
CA GLN A 45 -18.31 -50.30 -6.68
C GLN A 45 -17.23 -49.80 -7.67
N LYS A 46 -17.23 -50.27 -8.92
CA LYS A 46 -16.22 -49.84 -9.91
C LYS A 46 -16.48 -48.43 -10.44
N LEU A 47 -17.74 -48.02 -10.58
CA LEU A 47 -18.07 -46.64 -10.92
C LEU A 47 -17.75 -45.68 -9.77
N LEU A 48 -17.93 -46.13 -8.52
CA LEU A 48 -17.49 -45.38 -7.33
C LEU A 48 -15.97 -45.22 -7.28
N GLU A 49 -15.19 -46.29 -7.42
CA GLU A 49 -13.72 -46.22 -7.42
C GLU A 49 -13.17 -45.33 -8.54
N THR A 50 -13.77 -45.41 -9.73
CA THR A 50 -13.33 -44.58 -10.86
C THR A 50 -13.67 -43.11 -10.64
N ASN A 51 -14.86 -42.79 -10.09
CA ASN A 51 -15.23 -41.42 -9.74
C ASN A 51 -14.34 -40.85 -8.62
N ILE A 52 -14.06 -41.63 -7.57
CA ILE A 52 -13.17 -41.24 -6.46
C ILE A 52 -11.75 -40.94 -6.97
N LEU A 53 -11.24 -41.75 -7.90
CA LEU A 53 -9.92 -41.54 -8.52
C LEU A 53 -9.83 -40.24 -9.35
N PHE A 54 -10.93 -39.81 -9.98
CA PHE A 54 -10.98 -38.55 -10.72
C PHE A 54 -11.18 -37.34 -9.80
N GLU A 55 -11.93 -37.50 -8.72
CA GLU A 55 -12.23 -36.46 -7.73
C GLU A 55 -10.98 -36.06 -6.92
N ASP A 56 -10.08 -37.01 -6.62
CA ASP A 56 -8.79 -36.76 -5.97
C ASP A 56 -7.82 -35.90 -6.83
N ASP A 57 -7.83 -36.04 -8.16
CA ASP A 57 -6.93 -35.26 -9.02
C ASP A 57 -7.43 -33.81 -9.17
N ASP A 58 -8.75 -33.62 -9.30
CA ASP A 58 -9.33 -32.29 -9.46
C ASP A 58 -9.26 -31.45 -8.17
N SER A 59 -9.39 -32.08 -7.00
CA SER A 59 -9.22 -31.39 -5.73
C SER A 59 -7.78 -30.95 -5.45
N LEU A 60 -6.81 -31.79 -5.80
CA LEU A 60 -5.38 -31.44 -5.75
C LEU A 60 -5.07 -30.26 -6.68
N ARG A 61 -5.71 -30.21 -7.86
CA ARG A 61 -5.60 -29.07 -8.78
C ARG A 61 -6.20 -27.80 -8.19
N ILE A 62 -7.37 -27.87 -7.57
CA ILE A 62 -8.02 -26.73 -6.89
C ILE A 62 -7.13 -26.19 -5.77
N ARG A 63 -6.56 -27.06 -4.94
CA ARG A 63 -5.65 -26.67 -3.85
C ARG A 63 -4.36 -26.03 -4.36
N ARG A 64 -3.79 -26.58 -5.44
CA ARG A 64 -2.61 -26.00 -6.10
C ARG A 64 -2.93 -24.62 -6.68
N LEU A 65 -4.07 -24.47 -7.35
CA LEU A 65 -4.52 -23.22 -7.93
C LEU A 65 -4.79 -22.16 -6.84
N ALA A 66 -5.42 -22.56 -5.74
CA ALA A 66 -5.59 -21.73 -4.56
C ALA A 66 -4.26 -21.26 -3.98
N SER A 67 -3.28 -22.17 -3.86
CA SER A 67 -1.94 -21.82 -3.36
C SER A 67 -1.24 -20.79 -4.26
N THR A 68 -1.40 -20.89 -5.58
CA THR A 68 -0.78 -19.95 -6.53
C THR A 68 -1.43 -18.58 -6.46
N LEU A 69 -2.75 -18.49 -6.27
CA LEU A 69 -3.46 -17.22 -6.09
C LEU A 69 -2.99 -16.49 -4.82
N ILE A 70 -2.90 -17.21 -3.70
CA ILE A 70 -2.39 -16.66 -2.43
C ILE A 70 -0.94 -16.19 -2.60
N LEU A 71 -0.11 -16.97 -3.29
CA LEU A 71 1.30 -16.63 -3.53
C LEU A 71 1.44 -15.33 -4.34
N ILE A 72 0.72 -15.23 -5.47
CA ILE A 72 0.78 -14.06 -6.34
C ILE A 72 0.30 -12.81 -5.58
N GLY A 73 -0.79 -12.91 -4.82
CA GLY A 73 -1.30 -11.80 -4.01
C GLY A 73 -0.30 -11.35 -2.94
N SER A 74 0.41 -12.30 -2.34
CA SER A 74 1.44 -12.04 -1.34
C SER A 74 2.70 -11.40 -1.93
N ILE A 75 3.15 -11.85 -3.11
CA ILE A 75 4.27 -11.23 -3.82
C ILE A 75 3.93 -9.78 -4.20
N MET A 76 2.71 -9.56 -4.68
CA MET A 76 2.24 -8.20 -5.01
C MET A 76 2.24 -7.29 -3.77
N GLY A 77 1.88 -7.84 -2.60
CA GLY A 77 1.94 -7.15 -1.31
C GLY A 77 3.35 -6.78 -0.90
N MET A 78 4.30 -7.70 -1.11
CA MET A 78 5.71 -7.45 -0.83
C MET A 78 6.29 -6.34 -1.73
N ILE A 79 5.96 -6.35 -3.02
CA ILE A 79 6.36 -5.29 -3.96
C ILE A 79 5.79 -3.95 -3.50
N THR A 80 4.50 -3.90 -3.14
CA THR A 80 3.85 -2.67 -2.68
C THR A 80 4.46 -2.16 -1.36
N GLY A 81 4.71 -3.05 -0.39
CA GLY A 81 5.40 -2.70 0.84
C GLY A 81 6.81 -2.17 0.59
N GLY A 82 7.54 -2.74 -0.38
CA GLY A 82 8.83 -2.23 -0.83
C GLY A 82 8.75 -0.84 -1.46
N LEU A 83 7.71 -0.56 -2.26
CA LEU A 83 7.49 0.76 -2.86
C LEU A 83 7.18 1.84 -1.81
N ILE A 84 6.41 1.49 -0.77
CA ILE A 84 6.14 2.40 0.36
C ILE A 84 7.44 2.79 1.08
N LEU A 85 8.39 1.86 1.20
CA LEU A 85 9.69 2.09 1.85
C LEU A 85 10.74 2.74 0.94
N GLN A 86 10.67 2.54 -0.38
CA GLN A 86 11.63 3.09 -1.35
C GLN A 86 11.46 4.58 -1.62
N GLY A 87 10.25 5.13 -1.48
CA GLY A 87 10.08 6.57 -1.45
C GLY A 87 10.61 7.10 -0.13
N ASN A 88 11.93 7.31 -0.01
CA ASN A 88 12.57 7.82 1.20
C ASN A 88 11.97 9.19 1.55
N PRO A 89 11.04 9.30 2.51
CA PRO A 89 10.37 10.56 2.77
C PRO A 89 11.30 11.50 3.54
N ASN A 90 12.32 10.95 4.19
CA ASN A 90 13.35 11.73 4.87
C ASN A 90 14.21 12.51 3.87
N ASP A 91 14.42 11.98 2.65
CA ASP A 91 15.08 12.74 1.58
C ASP A 91 14.24 13.94 1.12
N LEU A 92 12.90 13.89 1.20
CA LEU A 92 12.05 15.06 1.00
C LEU A 92 12.25 16.07 2.14
N LEU A 93 12.32 15.62 3.39
CA LEU A 93 12.55 16.48 4.56
C LEU A 93 13.94 17.15 4.54
N THR A 94 14.96 16.48 4.01
CA THR A 94 16.33 17.05 3.91
C THR A 94 16.63 17.67 2.56
N SER A 95 15.76 17.46 1.55
CA SER A 95 15.94 18.10 0.25
C SER A 95 15.84 19.61 0.45
N SER A 96 16.77 20.33 -0.17
CA SER A 96 16.84 21.79 -0.20
C SER A 96 15.58 22.47 -0.77
N VAL A 97 14.54 21.72 -1.13
CA VAL A 97 13.19 22.21 -1.48
C VAL A 97 12.33 22.46 -0.23
N PHE A 98 12.57 21.72 0.87
CA PHE A 98 11.90 21.91 2.16
C PHE A 98 12.85 22.46 3.25
N ASN A 99 14.16 22.43 2.99
CA ASN A 99 15.20 23.04 3.83
C ASN A 99 15.87 24.24 3.14
N THR A 100 15.13 24.93 2.26
CA THR A 100 15.45 26.32 1.97
C THR A 100 15.04 27.11 3.20
N ALA A 101 15.97 27.88 3.77
CA ALA A 101 15.57 29.11 4.45
C ALA A 101 14.92 29.99 3.39
N ASP A 102 13.65 29.71 3.04
CA ASP A 102 12.88 30.54 2.13
C ASP A 102 12.74 31.87 2.82
N SER A 103 13.51 32.81 2.31
CA SER A 103 13.54 34.17 2.76
C SER A 103 12.47 34.91 1.97
N ILE A 104 11.30 35.08 2.56
CA ILE A 104 10.16 35.70 1.88
C ILE A 104 10.17 37.22 2.09
N THR A 105 9.42 37.92 1.26
CA THR A 105 9.08 39.32 1.51
C THR A 105 7.78 39.36 2.31
N LEU A 106 7.86 39.74 3.57
CA LEU A 106 6.71 39.88 4.44
C LEU A 106 6.09 41.26 4.23
N ILE A 107 4.82 41.29 3.84
CA ILE A 107 4.03 42.51 3.67
C ILE A 107 2.86 42.44 4.67
N GLY A 108 2.58 43.55 5.33
CA GLY A 108 1.45 43.67 6.23
C GLY A 108 0.94 45.09 6.33
N SER A 109 -0.19 45.25 7.00
CA SER A 109 -0.81 46.55 7.26
C SER A 109 -1.15 46.71 8.74
N VAL A 110 -1.22 47.96 9.18
CA VAL A 110 -1.60 48.33 10.54
C VAL A 110 -2.82 49.25 10.48
N LEU A 111 -3.84 48.89 11.24
CA LEU A 111 -5.13 49.55 11.29
C LEU A 111 -5.43 50.04 12.72
N ASP A 112 -6.25 51.08 12.82
CA ASP A 112 -6.87 51.53 14.06
C ASP A 112 -8.12 50.71 14.42
N GLU A 113 -8.64 50.89 15.63
CA GLU A 113 -9.90 50.28 16.12
C GLU A 113 -11.10 50.58 15.20
N ASN A 114 -11.04 51.68 14.45
CA ASN A 114 -12.04 52.11 13.47
C ASN A 114 -11.80 51.56 12.05
N GLY A 115 -10.76 50.74 11.85
CA GLY A 115 -10.38 50.19 10.55
C GLY A 115 -9.69 51.18 9.61
N SER A 116 -9.14 52.28 10.15
CA SER A 116 -8.38 53.27 9.37
C SER A 116 -6.89 52.95 9.40
N ASP A 117 -6.18 53.17 8.29
CA ASP A 117 -4.74 52.92 8.19
C ASP A 117 -3.91 53.80 9.13
N LEU A 118 -2.93 53.22 9.81
CA LEU A 118 -2.07 53.94 10.76
C LEU A 118 -0.64 54.12 10.24
N GLU A 119 -0.30 55.36 9.90
CA GLU A 119 1.06 55.79 9.56
C GLU A 119 1.96 55.96 10.80
N ASN A 120 3.28 55.85 10.63
CA ASN A 120 4.29 56.10 11.65
C ASN A 120 4.19 55.16 12.86
N VAL A 121 3.82 53.91 12.63
CA VAL A 121 3.88 52.83 13.61
C VAL A 121 5.24 52.15 13.49
N THR A 122 5.96 51.99 14.59
CA THR A 122 7.22 51.24 14.64
C THR A 122 6.91 49.74 14.71
N ILE A 123 7.44 48.99 13.74
CA ILE A 123 7.26 47.56 13.61
C ILE A 123 8.62 46.87 13.77
N GLU A 124 8.72 46.01 14.78
CA GLU A 124 9.91 45.21 15.08
C GLU A 124 9.63 43.74 14.80
N LEU A 125 10.51 43.09 14.03
CA LEU A 125 10.52 41.65 13.86
C LEU A 125 11.56 41.06 14.82
N ILE A 126 11.12 40.20 15.72
CA ILE A 126 11.88 39.70 16.86
C ILE A 126 11.93 38.17 16.81
N ASP A 127 13.09 37.60 17.12
CA ASP A 127 13.22 36.16 17.34
C ASP A 127 12.65 35.79 18.73
N PRO A 128 11.60 34.96 18.82
CA PRO A 128 10.95 34.67 20.10
C PRO A 128 11.83 33.88 21.08
N GLU A 129 12.84 33.14 20.61
CA GLU A 129 13.72 32.36 21.49
C GLU A 129 14.83 33.20 22.10
N SER A 130 15.43 34.09 21.30
CA SER A 130 16.56 34.91 21.74
C SER A 130 16.16 36.31 22.19
N GLY A 131 14.96 36.79 21.82
CA GLY A 131 14.49 38.15 22.08
C GLY A 131 15.22 39.22 21.26
N ILE A 132 16.01 38.82 20.26
CA ILE A 132 16.81 39.73 19.44
C ILE A 132 15.92 40.32 18.33
N ILE A 133 16.00 41.63 18.13
CA ILE A 133 15.38 42.33 17.00
C ILE A 133 16.15 41.95 15.73
N ILE A 134 15.47 41.27 14.81
CA ILE A 134 15.99 40.82 13.52
C ILE A 134 15.96 41.98 12.53
N GLN A 135 14.83 42.67 12.43
CA GLN A 135 14.61 43.82 11.55
C GLN A 135 13.63 44.81 12.20
N GLU A 136 13.72 46.07 11.80
CA GLU A 136 12.83 47.15 12.23
C GLU A 136 12.42 47.99 11.03
N THR A 137 11.16 48.42 10.99
CA THR A 137 10.62 49.28 9.94
C THR A 137 9.50 50.17 10.49
N VAL A 138 9.08 51.15 9.70
CA VAL A 138 7.99 52.09 10.06
C VAL A 138 6.91 52.05 8.99
N THR A 139 5.64 52.10 9.40
CA THR A 139 4.52 52.08 8.45
C THR A 139 4.43 53.36 7.62
N ASP A 140 4.04 53.19 6.36
CA ASP A 140 3.80 54.30 5.43
C ASP A 140 2.43 54.97 5.62
N ARG A 141 2.10 55.96 4.76
CA ARG A 141 0.82 56.70 4.78
C ARG A 141 -0.43 55.84 4.58
N TYR A 142 -0.27 54.59 4.14
CA TYR A 142 -1.32 53.60 3.96
C TYR A 142 -1.26 52.52 5.05
N GLY A 143 -0.50 52.74 6.13
CA GLY A 143 -0.34 51.79 7.21
C GLY A 143 0.43 50.53 6.82
N MET A 144 1.08 50.51 5.66
CA MET A 144 1.77 49.34 5.13
C MET A 144 3.20 49.27 5.66
N PHE A 145 3.66 48.05 5.95
CA PHE A 145 5.06 47.76 6.24
C PHE A 145 5.57 46.62 5.36
N THR A 146 6.89 46.56 5.17
CA THR A 146 7.53 45.51 4.38
C THR A 146 8.86 45.13 4.99
N PHE A 147 9.06 43.84 5.19
CA PHE A 147 10.35 43.25 5.53
C PHE A 147 10.81 42.36 4.37
N GLN A 148 12.08 42.47 4.03
CA GLN A 148 12.69 41.67 2.98
C GLN A 148 13.53 40.55 3.60
N ASN A 149 13.63 39.45 2.87
CA ASN A 149 14.52 38.35 3.23
C ASN A 149 14.21 37.77 4.64
N VAL A 150 12.92 37.68 4.97
CA VAL A 150 12.45 37.15 6.25
C VAL A 150 12.44 35.63 6.18
N ILE A 151 13.21 34.98 7.04
CA ILE A 151 13.25 33.53 7.14
C ILE A 151 11.89 33.02 7.62
N VAL A 152 11.30 32.06 6.91
CA VAL A 152 10.06 31.38 7.31
C VAL A 152 10.32 30.49 8.52
N LYS A 153 10.31 31.11 9.70
CA LYS A 153 10.42 30.46 11.01
C LYS A 153 9.55 31.21 12.02
N ASN A 154 9.26 30.56 13.14
CA ASN A 154 8.50 31.18 14.23
C ASN A 154 9.13 32.52 14.63
N SER A 155 8.36 33.60 14.47
CA SER A 155 8.82 34.97 14.65
C SER A 155 7.77 35.75 15.45
N MET A 156 8.23 36.80 16.14
CA MET A 156 7.35 37.71 16.86
C MET A 156 7.37 39.06 16.15
N ILE A 157 6.21 39.61 15.83
CA ILE A 157 6.09 41.00 15.37
C ILE A 157 5.57 41.85 16.51
N LYS A 158 6.22 42.99 16.73
CA LYS A 158 5.84 43.97 17.74
C LYS A 158 5.54 45.29 17.08
N ALA A 159 4.30 45.75 17.23
CA ALA A 159 3.83 47.02 16.69
C ALA A 159 3.61 48.02 17.84
N SER A 160 4.26 49.18 17.75
CA SER A 160 4.21 50.21 18.79
C SER A 160 4.03 51.61 18.20
N LYS A 161 3.17 52.41 18.84
CA LYS A 161 2.91 53.81 18.50
C LYS A 161 2.46 54.57 19.74
N THR A 162 2.91 55.82 19.88
CA THR A 162 2.53 56.68 21.02
C THR A 162 1.01 56.86 21.08
N GLY A 163 0.43 56.71 22.28
CA GLY A 163 -1.01 56.83 22.51
C GLY A 163 -1.83 55.60 22.10
N HIS A 164 -1.17 54.51 21.70
CA HIS A 164 -1.80 53.23 21.34
C HIS A 164 -1.19 52.08 22.13
N ILE A 165 -2.00 51.06 22.39
CA ILE A 165 -1.58 49.82 23.06
C ILE A 165 -0.62 49.07 22.14
N THR A 166 0.55 48.69 22.66
CA THR A 166 1.55 47.91 21.91
C THR A 166 1.04 46.48 21.70
N VAL A 167 1.12 45.98 20.48
CA VAL A 167 0.71 44.60 20.13
C VAL A 167 1.93 43.76 19.84
N GLU A 168 2.06 42.64 20.53
CA GLU A 168 3.04 41.58 20.26
C GLU A 168 2.29 40.37 19.68
N ARG A 169 2.67 39.92 18.49
CA ARG A 169 2.04 38.78 17.82
C ARG A 169 3.07 37.74 17.41
N ILE A 170 2.88 36.50 17.84
CA ILE A 170 3.70 35.36 17.41
C ILE A 170 3.05 34.73 16.17
N PHE A 171 3.84 34.51 15.12
CA PHE A 171 3.39 33.97 13.84
C PHE A 171 4.53 33.34 13.04
N ILE A 172 4.17 32.52 12.05
CA ILE A 172 5.07 32.03 11.01
C ILE A 172 4.82 32.88 9.74
N PRO A 173 5.85 33.54 9.18
CA PRO A 173 5.70 34.32 7.94
C PRO A 173 5.24 33.45 6.76
N HIS A 174 4.23 33.92 6.00
CA HIS A 174 3.71 33.26 4.80
C HIS A 174 3.72 34.21 3.58
N GLU A 175 3.80 33.69 2.36
CA GLU A 175 3.91 34.49 1.12
C GLU A 175 2.67 35.34 0.79
N VAL A 176 1.50 35.01 1.36
CA VAL A 176 0.21 35.64 1.02
C VAL A 176 -0.03 36.97 1.76
N GLY A 177 0.99 37.46 2.48
CA GLY A 177 0.87 38.64 3.34
C GLY A 177 0.40 38.27 4.75
N SER A 178 0.60 39.18 5.69
CA SER A 178 0.18 39.01 7.09
C SER A 178 -1.18 39.61 7.34
N ASP A 179 -1.95 38.98 8.24
CA ASP A 179 -3.20 39.56 8.73
C ASP A 179 -2.95 40.94 9.35
N PRO A 180 -3.84 41.92 9.10
CA PRO A 180 -3.64 43.27 9.59
C PRO A 180 -3.48 43.29 11.12
N ILE A 181 -2.60 44.17 11.59
CA ILE A 181 -2.41 44.41 13.02
C ILE A 181 -3.32 45.56 13.42
N THR A 182 -4.22 45.35 14.37
CA THR A 182 -5.10 46.41 14.87
C THR A 182 -4.56 46.98 16.17
N LEU A 183 -4.27 48.28 16.19
CA LEU A 183 -3.87 49.01 17.39
C LEU A 183 -5.08 49.71 18.00
N ASN A 184 -5.27 49.53 19.30
CA ASN A 184 -6.33 50.22 20.04
C ASN A 184 -5.75 51.44 20.77
N SER A 185 -6.56 52.48 20.92
CA SER A 185 -6.22 53.67 21.71
C SER A 185 -5.95 53.30 23.18
N GLY A 186 -4.87 53.84 23.76
CA GLY A 186 -4.54 53.66 25.19
C GLY A 186 -3.08 53.31 25.45
N ASP A 187 -2.77 53.02 26.72
CA ASP A 187 -1.43 52.59 27.16
C ASP A 187 -1.48 51.14 27.65
N GLY A 188 -0.60 50.29 27.14
CA GLY A 188 -0.50 48.90 27.57
C GLY A 188 0.21 47.98 26.58
N LEU A 189 0.23 46.69 26.91
CA LEU A 189 0.77 45.61 26.08
C LEU A 189 -0.33 44.57 25.85
N ARG A 190 -0.57 44.21 24.58
CA ARG A 190 -1.46 43.13 24.16
C ARG A 190 -0.65 42.05 23.48
N LYS A 191 -0.73 40.83 24.00
CA LYS A 191 -0.09 39.65 23.41
C LYS A 191 -1.13 38.85 22.64
N GLU A 192 -0.87 38.61 21.37
CA GLU A 192 -1.68 37.81 20.46
C GLU A 192 -0.84 36.62 19.98
N VAL A 193 -1.48 35.47 19.82
CA VAL A 193 -0.87 34.29 19.22
C VAL A 193 -1.72 34.00 17.99
N GLN A 194 -1.19 34.31 16.80
CA GLN A 194 -1.91 34.14 15.54
C GLN A 194 -2.00 32.65 15.17
N ASP A 195 -0.90 31.94 15.42
CA ASP A 195 -0.80 30.51 15.20
C ASP A 195 -1.10 29.79 16.52
N GLU A 196 -2.38 29.65 16.86
CA GLU A 196 -2.81 28.54 17.73
C GLU A 196 -2.21 27.27 17.12
N GLU A 197 -1.43 26.54 17.93
CA GLU A 197 -0.77 25.30 17.58
C GLU A 197 -1.59 24.52 16.55
N ASN A 198 -1.08 24.45 15.32
CA ASN A 198 -1.56 23.51 14.34
C ASN A 198 -1.20 22.11 14.88
N THR A 199 -2.02 21.61 15.80
CA THR A 199 -2.06 20.23 16.31
C THR A 199 -2.50 19.24 15.22
N GLY A 200 -2.55 19.71 13.96
CA GLY A 200 -2.58 18.89 12.78
C GLY A 200 -1.35 17.98 12.71
N TRP A 201 -1.52 16.87 12.00
CA TRP A 201 -0.47 15.87 11.83
C TRP A 201 0.78 16.51 11.26
N THR A 202 1.86 16.53 12.04
CA THR A 202 3.16 16.97 11.54
C THR A 202 3.60 16.06 10.40
N LEU A 203 4.31 16.62 9.42
CA LEU A 203 4.81 15.87 8.27
C LEU A 203 5.69 14.70 8.71
N GLU A 204 6.43 14.86 9.81
CA GLU A 204 7.22 13.81 10.46
C GLU A 204 6.36 12.64 10.99
N ASN A 205 5.22 12.94 11.63
CA ASN A 205 4.29 11.91 12.10
C ASN A 205 3.67 11.13 10.94
N ALA A 206 3.35 11.79 9.83
CA ALA A 206 2.82 11.15 8.63
C ALA A 206 3.85 10.21 7.97
N VAL A 207 5.12 10.62 7.95
CA VAL A 207 6.24 9.83 7.42
C VAL A 207 6.51 8.59 8.28
N SER A 208 6.58 8.77 9.61
CA SER A 208 6.76 7.67 10.56
C SER A 208 5.64 6.64 10.43
N LEU A 209 4.39 7.10 10.29
CA LEU A 209 3.25 6.23 10.07
C LEU A 209 3.37 5.42 8.76
N SER A 210 3.84 6.05 7.67
CA SER A 210 4.06 5.37 6.39
C SER A 210 5.07 4.23 6.49
N ILE A 211 6.18 4.44 7.22
CA ILE A 211 7.22 3.42 7.43
C ILE A 211 6.67 2.23 8.21
N ILE A 212 5.92 2.49 9.29
CA ILE A 212 5.27 1.44 10.10
C ILE A 212 4.31 0.63 9.23
N ILE A 213 3.49 1.30 8.41
CA ILE A 213 2.56 0.64 7.49
C ILE A 213 3.32 -0.20 6.47
N GLY A 214 4.39 0.32 5.87
CA GLY A 214 5.24 -0.41 4.91
C GLY A 214 5.83 -1.68 5.53
N PHE A 215 6.34 -1.59 6.75
CA PHE A 215 6.87 -2.75 7.49
C PHE A 215 5.79 -3.81 7.77
N VAL A 216 4.64 -3.41 8.31
CA VAL A 216 3.51 -4.33 8.58
C VAL A 216 3.04 -5.00 7.29
N THR A 217 3.00 -4.26 6.19
CA THR A 217 2.61 -4.76 4.85
C THR A 217 3.55 -5.87 4.37
N ILE A 218 4.86 -5.70 4.55
CA ILE A 218 5.87 -6.72 4.20
C ILE A 218 5.71 -7.97 5.07
N VAL A 219 5.54 -7.79 6.39
CA VAL A 219 5.36 -8.93 7.32
C VAL A 219 4.10 -9.72 6.98
N ALA A 220 2.98 -9.06 6.73
CA ALA A 220 1.74 -9.71 6.31
C ALA A 220 1.93 -10.48 4.98
N SER A 221 2.68 -9.90 4.04
CA SER A 221 3.00 -10.54 2.76
C SER A 221 3.86 -11.80 2.93
N LEU A 222 4.84 -11.79 3.84
CA LEU A 222 5.64 -12.98 4.17
C LEU A 222 4.79 -14.09 4.79
N ILE A 223 3.85 -13.72 5.66
CA ILE A 223 2.88 -14.66 6.24
C ILE A 223 2.02 -15.29 5.14
N GLY A 224 1.64 -14.53 4.12
CA GLY A 224 0.93 -15.04 2.94
C GLY A 224 1.72 -16.02 2.08
N ILE A 225 3.02 -15.79 1.91
CA ILE A 225 3.91 -16.76 1.25
C ILE A 225 3.96 -18.06 2.07
N HIS A 226 4.03 -17.96 3.40
CA HIS A 226 3.96 -19.13 4.27
C HIS A 226 2.61 -19.87 4.15
N ALA A 227 1.51 -19.12 4.12
CA ALA A 227 0.16 -19.66 3.92
C ALA A 227 0.03 -20.41 2.58
N SER A 228 0.65 -19.90 1.51
CA SER A 228 0.67 -20.58 0.21
C SER A 228 1.40 -21.93 0.26
N VAL A 229 2.54 -22.00 0.95
CA VAL A 229 3.27 -23.26 1.10
C VAL A 229 2.48 -24.26 1.95
N GLU A 230 1.85 -23.79 3.04
CA GLU A 230 1.01 -24.64 3.89
C GLU A 230 -0.25 -25.13 3.13
N ALA A 231 -0.84 -24.28 2.30
CA ALA A 231 -1.92 -24.64 1.39
C ALA A 231 -1.52 -25.75 0.40
N ARG A 232 -0.29 -25.73 -0.13
CA ARG A 232 0.21 -26.83 -1.00
C ARG A 232 0.34 -28.14 -0.25
N ARG A 233 0.90 -28.08 0.97
CA ARG A 233 1.10 -29.25 1.83
C ARG A 233 -0.23 -29.87 2.24
N GLY A 234 -1.25 -29.05 2.52
CA GLY A 234 -2.59 -29.53 2.83
C GLY A 234 -2.71 -30.14 4.23
N SER A 235 -1.86 -29.76 5.18
CA SER A 235 -1.86 -30.39 6.51
C SER A 235 -2.97 -29.87 7.42
N ARG A 236 -3.09 -28.54 7.58
CA ARG A 236 -4.08 -27.93 8.49
C ARG A 236 -4.92 -26.85 7.83
N TYR A 237 -6.21 -27.12 7.63
CA TYR A 237 -7.12 -26.20 6.94
C TYR A 237 -7.28 -24.88 7.68
N ARG A 238 -7.65 -24.93 8.98
CA ARG A 238 -7.96 -23.72 9.76
C ARG A 238 -6.75 -22.80 9.89
N ARG A 239 -5.57 -23.38 10.13
CA ARG A 239 -4.32 -22.62 10.22
C ARG A 239 -3.99 -21.93 8.91
N THR A 240 -4.12 -22.65 7.79
CA THR A 240 -3.89 -22.10 6.46
C THR A 240 -4.85 -20.94 6.16
N GLN A 241 -6.13 -21.06 6.53
CA GLN A 241 -7.14 -20.00 6.38
C GLN A 241 -6.81 -18.75 7.22
N TYR A 242 -6.40 -18.90 8.48
CA TYR A 242 -6.04 -17.75 9.31
C TYR A 242 -4.78 -17.04 8.80
N LEU A 243 -3.77 -17.79 8.35
CA LEU A 243 -2.55 -17.21 7.79
C LEU A 243 -2.84 -16.49 6.46
N ALA A 244 -3.65 -17.10 5.58
CA ALA A 244 -4.09 -16.45 4.35
C ALA A 244 -4.95 -15.20 4.64
N GLY A 245 -5.80 -15.26 5.67
CA GLY A 245 -6.58 -14.10 6.10
C GLY A 245 -5.70 -12.94 6.60
N PHE A 246 -4.66 -13.23 7.38
CA PHE A 246 -3.71 -12.21 7.81
C PHE A 246 -2.90 -11.63 6.63
N ALA A 247 -2.63 -12.44 5.61
CA ALA A 247 -1.92 -11.99 4.41
C ALA A 247 -2.68 -10.92 3.61
N MET A 248 -4.01 -10.82 3.76
CA MET A 248 -4.81 -9.78 3.11
C MET A 248 -4.38 -8.36 3.52
N PHE A 249 -3.80 -8.20 4.71
CA PHE A 249 -3.27 -6.92 5.17
C PHE A 249 -2.01 -6.47 4.41
N GLY A 250 -1.39 -7.35 3.60
CA GLY A 250 -0.24 -7.04 2.76
C GLY A 250 -0.52 -6.11 1.56
N ARG A 251 -1.77 -5.71 1.30
CA ARG A 251 -2.16 -4.64 0.34
C ARG A 251 -1.36 -4.60 -0.98
N GLY A 252 -1.22 -5.73 -1.67
CA GLY A 252 -0.58 -5.77 -2.99
C GLY A 252 -1.42 -5.12 -4.08
N LEU A 253 -1.27 -3.80 -4.27
CA LEU A 253 -2.11 -2.95 -5.13
C LEU A 253 -3.56 -2.77 -4.64
N ILE A 254 -3.71 -2.32 -3.38
CA ILE A 254 -4.92 -1.85 -2.64
C ILE A 254 -6.14 -2.80 -2.65
N ILE A 255 -6.54 -3.26 -3.82
CA ILE A 255 -7.72 -4.10 -4.11
C ILE A 255 -7.30 -5.46 -4.70
N PHE A 256 -6.31 -5.51 -5.61
CA PHE A 256 -6.04 -6.72 -6.39
C PHE A 256 -5.43 -7.87 -5.56
N GLY A 257 -4.42 -7.58 -4.73
CA GLY A 257 -3.80 -8.58 -3.85
C GLY A 257 -4.81 -9.25 -2.90
N PRO A 258 -5.60 -8.47 -2.13
CA PRO A 258 -6.63 -9.03 -1.25
C PRO A 258 -7.69 -9.86 -1.99
N ILE A 259 -8.15 -9.42 -3.17
CA ILE A 259 -9.11 -10.20 -3.98
C ILE A 259 -8.51 -11.55 -4.39
N LEU A 260 -7.24 -11.56 -4.82
CA LEU A 260 -6.57 -12.79 -5.23
C LEU A 260 -6.40 -13.77 -4.06
N ILE A 261 -6.05 -13.24 -2.88
CA ILE A 261 -5.95 -14.02 -1.64
C ILE A 261 -7.33 -14.57 -1.24
N LEU A 262 -8.40 -13.76 -1.30
CA LEU A 262 -9.77 -14.19 -1.03
C LEU A 262 -10.26 -15.26 -2.01
N ALA A 263 -9.98 -15.11 -3.30
CA ALA A 263 -10.29 -16.13 -4.30
C ALA A 263 -9.57 -17.45 -3.99
N GLY A 264 -8.29 -17.37 -3.60
CA GLY A 264 -7.53 -18.54 -3.13
C GLY A 264 -8.15 -19.16 -1.87
N MET A 265 -8.52 -18.35 -0.88
CA MET A 265 -9.20 -18.82 0.33
C MET A 265 -10.56 -19.48 0.05
N GLY A 266 -11.33 -18.93 -0.89
CA GLY A 266 -12.61 -19.50 -1.34
C GLY A 266 -12.42 -20.87 -2.01
N LEU A 267 -11.41 -21.01 -2.86
CA LEU A 267 -11.07 -22.31 -3.45
C LEU A 267 -10.59 -23.33 -2.41
N LEU A 268 -9.83 -22.89 -1.40
CA LEU A 268 -9.47 -23.76 -0.27
C LEU A 268 -10.69 -24.22 0.52
N MET A 269 -11.75 -23.40 0.62
CA MET A 269 -13.00 -23.80 1.27
C MET A 269 -13.71 -24.92 0.50
N MET A 270 -13.66 -24.90 -0.84
CA MET A 270 -14.18 -26.00 -1.66
C MET A 270 -13.33 -27.27 -1.52
N ALA A 271 -12.01 -27.14 -1.36
CA ALA A 271 -11.09 -28.27 -1.19
C ALA A 271 -10.86 -28.67 0.28
N LYS A 272 -11.73 -28.26 1.21
CA LYS A 272 -11.54 -28.41 2.66
C LYS A 272 -11.34 -29.87 3.10
N GLU A 273 -12.05 -30.81 2.51
CA GLU A 273 -12.03 -32.24 2.87
C GLU A 273 -10.69 -32.93 2.53
N HIS A 274 -9.87 -32.29 1.69
CA HIS A 274 -8.55 -32.80 1.28
C HIS A 274 -7.41 -32.34 2.19
N PHE A 275 -7.72 -31.73 3.33
CA PHE A 275 -6.73 -31.45 4.35
C PHE A 275 -6.60 -32.63 5.30
N GLU A 276 -5.35 -32.97 5.66
CA GLU A 276 -5.04 -34.09 6.57
C GLU A 276 -5.81 -33.96 7.90
N ASP A 277 -6.00 -32.73 8.40
CA ASP A 277 -6.75 -32.46 9.63
C ASP A 277 -8.28 -32.51 9.50
N GLN A 278 -8.81 -32.67 8.29
CA GLN A 278 -10.25 -32.81 8.00
C GLN A 278 -10.63 -34.22 7.54
N GLN A 279 -9.65 -35.08 7.23
CA GLN A 279 -9.89 -36.49 6.96
C GLN A 279 -10.21 -37.19 8.29
N VAL A 280 -11.45 -37.65 8.43
CA VAL A 280 -11.91 -38.45 9.57
C VAL A 280 -11.49 -39.89 9.31
N ASP A 281 -10.76 -40.52 10.25
CA ASP A 281 -10.55 -41.98 10.26
C ASP A 281 -11.89 -42.75 10.30
#